data_AF-A0A0F8WF46-F1
#
_entry.id   AF-A0A0F8WF46-F1
#
_cell.length_a   1.000
_cell.length_b   1.000
_cell.length_c   1.000
_cell.angle_alpha   90.00
_cell.angle_beta   90.00
_cell.angle_gamma   90.00
#
_symmetry.space_group_name_H-M   'P 1'
#
loop_
_entity.id
_entity.type
_entity.pdbx_description
1 polymer ?
#
loop_
_entity_poly.entity_id
_entity_poly.type
_entity_poly.pdbx_seq_one_letter_code
_entity_poly.pdbx_strand_id
1 'polypeptide(L)'
;MKIKNAEGLRRLYKQYAANLSQQQKVISLCTGTGCRGSKALEVLSTFGKELRKRGLEKEVILKETGCHGFCERGPLVVIRPENIFYQQVAVKDIPE
;
A
#
# COMPACT_ATOMS: atom_id res chain seq x y z
N MET A 1 12.66 9.28 15.77
CA MET A 1 11.87 10.29 16.53
C MET A 1 11.10 9.55 17.63
N LYS A 2 11.26 9.91 18.91
CA LYS A 2 10.55 9.26 20.03
C LYS A 2 9.38 10.13 20.49
N ILE A 3 8.18 9.56 20.56
CA ILE A 3 6.98 10.23 21.09
C ILE A 3 7.02 10.07 22.62
N LYS A 4 7.11 11.19 23.35
CA LYS A 4 7.32 11.17 24.81
C LYS A 4 6.03 11.16 25.63
N ASN A 5 4.91 11.63 25.06
CA ASN A 5 3.64 11.77 25.75
C ASN A 5 2.46 11.82 24.75
N ALA A 6 1.22 11.75 25.28
CA ALA A 6 0.00 11.74 24.48
C ALA A 6 -0.19 13.02 23.64
N GLU A 7 0.21 14.18 24.16
CA GLU A 7 0.13 15.44 23.42
C GLU A 7 1.07 15.45 22.21
N GLY A 8 2.28 14.92 22.37
CA GLY A 8 3.24 14.75 21.28
C GLY A 8 2.69 13.88 20.15
N LEU A 9 1.98 12.79 20.49
CA LEU A 9 1.29 11.95 19.52
C LEU A 9 0.19 12.74 18.78
N ARG A 10 -0.65 13.46 19.51
CA ARG A 10 -1.75 14.26 18.93
C ARG A 10 -1.25 15.33 17.99
N ARG A 11 -0.14 16.01 18.33
CA ARG A 11 0.48 17.03 17.49
C ARG A 11 0.97 16.43 16.17
N LEU A 12 1.69 15.31 16.24
CA LEU A 12 2.16 14.60 15.05
C LEU A 12 1.01 14.11 14.18
N TYR A 13 -0.05 13.56 14.79
CA TYR A 13 -1.24 13.14 14.07
C TYR A 13 -1.90 14.31 13.31
N LYS A 14 -2.11 15.46 13.97
CA LYS A 14 -2.67 16.65 13.32
C LYS A 14 -1.80 17.14 12.17
N GLN A 15 -0.47 17.17 12.34
CA GLN A 15 0.46 17.54 11.27
C GLN A 15 0.39 16.57 10.08
N TYR A 16 0.32 15.27 10.35
CA TYR A 16 0.21 14.26 9.29
C TYR A 16 -1.12 14.40 8.53
N ALA A 17 -2.23 14.56 9.26
CA ALA A 17 -3.56 14.71 8.68
C ALA A 17 -3.68 15.98 7.81
N ALA A 18 -3.08 17.09 8.25
CA ALA A 18 -3.10 18.35 7.49
C ALA A 18 -2.35 18.27 6.14
N ASN A 19 -1.41 17.32 6.00
CA ASN A 19 -0.59 17.18 4.80
C ASN A 19 -0.94 15.94 3.97
N LEU A 20 -2.07 15.27 4.23
CA LEU A 20 -2.47 14.05 3.52
C LEU A 20 -2.52 14.23 2.00
N SER A 21 -3.01 15.38 1.52
CA SER A 21 -3.12 15.68 0.08
C SER A 21 -1.78 15.92 -0.60
N GLN A 22 -0.72 16.21 0.16
CA GLN A 22 0.64 16.41 -0.35
C GLN A 22 1.47 15.13 -0.29
N GLN A 23 0.90 14.03 0.24
CA GLN A 23 1.60 12.75 0.29
C GLN A 23 1.60 12.10 -1.08
N GLN A 24 2.74 11.50 -1.40
CA GLN A 24 2.90 10.69 -2.59
C GLN A 24 1.92 9.50 -2.54
N LYS A 25 1.36 9.13 -3.70
CA LYS A 25 0.48 7.96 -3.79
C LYS A 25 1.26 6.70 -3.44
N VAL A 26 0.69 5.87 -2.57
CA VAL A 26 1.30 4.60 -2.16
C VAL A 26 0.36 3.45 -2.45
N ILE A 27 0.84 2.49 -3.26
CA ILE A 27 0.22 1.19 -3.45
C ILE A 27 0.82 0.25 -2.40
N SER A 28 0.06 -0.06 -1.36
CA SER A 28 0.48 -0.97 -0.30
C SER A 28 -0.05 -2.37 -0.59
N LEU A 29 0.84 -3.31 -0.90
CA LEU A 29 0.49 -4.71 -1.15
C LEU A 29 0.83 -5.57 0.08
N CYS A 30 -0.12 -6.39 0.53
CA CYS A 30 0.15 -7.36 1.59
C CYS A 30 1.03 -8.49 1.04
N THR A 31 2.21 -8.67 1.61
CA THR A 31 3.12 -9.79 1.31
C THR A 31 3.31 -10.72 2.50
N GLY A 32 2.35 -10.73 3.44
CA GLY A 32 2.25 -11.74 4.49
C GLY A 32 2.03 -13.16 3.94
N THR A 33 2.26 -14.18 4.76
CA THR A 33 2.23 -15.60 4.37
C THR A 33 0.94 -16.01 3.64
N GLY A 34 -0.23 -15.61 4.14
CA GLY A 34 -1.52 -15.92 3.49
C GLY A 34 -1.67 -15.29 2.10
N CYS A 35 -1.24 -14.03 1.93
CA CYS A 35 -1.27 -13.38 0.63
C CYS A 35 -0.22 -13.94 -0.33
N ARG A 36 0.96 -14.36 0.17
CA ARG A 36 1.96 -15.09 -0.64
C ARG A 36 1.41 -16.41 -1.17
N GLY A 37 0.68 -17.16 -0.34
CA GLY A 37 -0.03 -18.37 -0.77
C GLY A 37 -1.06 -18.11 -1.88
N SER A 38 -1.53 -16.86 -2.00
CA SER A 38 -2.47 -16.40 -3.03
C SER A 38 -1.79 -15.62 -4.17
N LYS A 39 -0.49 -15.86 -4.43
CA LYS A 39 0.30 -15.26 -5.53
C LYS A 39 0.59 -13.75 -5.41
N ALA A 40 0.61 -13.19 -4.20
CA ALA A 40 0.92 -11.77 -4.01
C ALA A 40 2.29 -11.34 -4.59
N LEU A 41 3.30 -12.21 -4.65
CA LEU A 41 4.61 -11.85 -5.23
C LEU A 41 4.55 -11.66 -6.75
N GLU A 42 3.68 -12.39 -7.45
CA GLU A 42 3.45 -12.22 -8.89
C GLU A 42 2.75 -10.87 -9.15
N VAL A 43 1.77 -10.54 -8.31
CA VAL A 43 1.07 -9.25 -8.31
C VAL A 43 2.06 -8.11 -8.08
N LEU A 44 2.94 -8.22 -7.06
CA LEU A 44 3.98 -7.22 -6.77
C LEU A 44 4.91 -6.97 -7.97
N SER A 45 5.43 -8.05 -8.55
CA SER A 45 6.33 -7.98 -9.70
C SER A 45 5.67 -7.31 -10.90
N THR A 46 4.40 -7.64 -11.14
CA THR A 46 3.62 -7.07 -12.25
C THR A 46 3.32 -5.58 -12.03
N PHE A 47 2.95 -5.16 -10.82
CA PHE A 47 2.82 -3.75 -10.47
C PHE A 47 4.12 -2.99 -10.76
N GLY A 48 5.27 -3.52 -10.33
CA GLY A 48 6.57 -2.88 -10.59
C GLY A 48 6.88 -2.74 -12.08
N LYS A 49 6.54 -3.76 -12.89
CA LYS A 49 6.71 -3.69 -14.36
C LYS A 49 5.77 -2.68 -15.01
N GLU A 50 4.52 -2.62 -14.58
CA GLU A 50 3.53 -1.72 -15.15
C GLU A 50 3.83 -0.25 -14.78
N LEU A 51 4.24 0.01 -13.54
CA LEU A 51 4.68 1.34 -13.11
C LEU A 51 5.89 1.82 -13.92
N ARG A 52 6.87 0.93 -14.19
CA ARG A 52 7.99 1.21 -15.12
C ARG A 52 7.52 1.56 -16.51
N LYS A 53 6.67 0.71 -17.07
CA LYS A 53 6.14 0.86 -18.43
C LYS A 53 5.39 2.18 -18.60
N ARG A 54 4.68 2.64 -17.57
CA ARG A 54 3.94 3.92 -17.56
C ARG A 54 4.80 5.12 -17.14
N GLY A 55 6.06 4.92 -16.74
CA GLY A 55 6.93 6.00 -16.26
C GLY A 55 6.54 6.57 -14.89
N LEU A 56 5.70 5.87 -14.12
CA LEU A 56 5.09 6.35 -12.88
C LEU A 56 5.92 6.06 -11.62
N GLU A 57 7.11 5.45 -11.75
CA GLU A 57 7.95 5.07 -10.60
C GLU A 57 8.36 6.23 -9.70
N LYS A 58 8.38 7.46 -10.23
CA LYS A 58 8.70 8.68 -9.45
C LYS A 58 7.48 9.27 -8.74
N GLU A 59 6.28 8.92 -9.16
CA GLU A 59 5.01 9.49 -8.67
C GLU A 59 4.28 8.54 -7.73
N VAL A 60 4.45 7.23 -7.91
CA VAL A 60 3.77 6.19 -7.14
C VAL A 60 4.78 5.30 -6.44
N ILE A 61 4.68 5.19 -5.11
CA ILE A 61 5.46 4.25 -4.33
C ILE A 61 4.71 2.91 -4.27
N LEU A 62 5.34 1.86 -4.78
CA LEU A 62 4.93 0.49 -4.50
C LEU A 62 5.59 0.02 -3.20
N LYS A 63 4.78 -0.34 -2.20
CA LYS A 63 5.25 -0.74 -0.88
C LYS A 63 4.73 -2.12 -0.49
N GLU A 64 5.64 -2.97 -0.05
CA GLU A 64 5.29 -4.22 0.62
C GLU A 64 4.89 -3.98 2.08
N THR A 65 3.85 -4.67 2.51
CA THR A 65 3.28 -4.53 3.85
C THR A 65 2.99 -5.88 4.49
N GLY A 66 2.87 -5.87 5.81
CA GLY A 66 2.50 -7.04 6.59
C GLY A 66 1.03 -7.44 6.48
N CYS A 67 0.65 -8.43 7.28
CA CYS A 67 -0.72 -8.96 7.29
C CYS A 67 -1.74 -7.93 7.77
N HIS A 68 -2.89 -7.88 7.08
CA HIS A 68 -4.05 -7.06 7.44
C HIS A 68 -5.17 -7.87 8.12
N GLY A 69 -4.97 -9.17 8.35
CA GLY A 69 -5.94 -10.07 8.99
C GLY A 69 -6.93 -10.77 8.04
N PHE A 70 -7.04 -10.32 6.78
CA PHE A 70 -7.97 -10.87 5.79
C PHE A 70 -7.31 -11.91 4.86
N CYS A 71 -6.68 -12.93 5.45
CA CYS A 71 -5.89 -13.90 4.69
C CYS A 71 -6.67 -14.63 3.59
N GLU A 72 -7.95 -14.96 3.83
CA GLU A 72 -8.84 -15.63 2.86
C GLU A 72 -9.22 -14.76 1.66
N ARG A 73 -8.95 -13.44 1.72
CA ARG A 73 -9.27 -12.46 0.69
C ARG A 73 -8.02 -11.97 -0.04
N GLY A 74 -6.85 -12.56 0.20
CA GLY A 74 -5.60 -12.17 -0.44
C GLY A 74 -5.58 -12.47 -1.95
N PRO A 75 -4.71 -11.79 -2.73
CA PRO A 75 -3.84 -10.66 -2.37
C PRO A 75 -4.60 -9.37 -2.06
N LEU A 76 -4.10 -8.60 -1.08
CA LEU A 76 -4.72 -7.37 -0.61
C LEU A 76 -3.91 -6.15 -1.03
N VAL A 77 -4.56 -5.14 -1.60
CA VAL A 77 -3.95 -3.87 -1.98
C VAL A 77 -4.68 -2.72 -1.30
N VAL A 78 -3.92 -1.79 -0.73
CA VAL A 78 -4.45 -0.53 -0.17
C VAL A 78 -3.81 0.64 -0.91
N ILE A 79 -4.64 1.51 -1.48
CA ILE A 79 -4.18 2.79 -2.05
C ILE A 79 -4.26 3.87 -0.99
N ARG A 80 -3.13 4.54 -0.73
CA ARG A 80 -3.03 5.69 0.17
C ARG A 80 -2.73 6.95 -0.65
N PRO A 81 -3.21 8.14 -0.22
CA PRO A 81 -3.90 8.44 1.04
C PRO A 81 -5.41 8.12 1.09
N GLU A 82 -6.02 7.72 -0.03
CA GLU A 82 -7.48 7.56 -0.20
C GLU A 82 -8.09 6.40 0.60
N ASN A 83 -7.25 5.51 1.13
CA ASN A 83 -7.63 4.31 1.90
C ASN A 83 -8.55 3.35 1.14
N ILE A 84 -8.38 3.26 -0.18
CA ILE A 84 -9.14 2.34 -1.02
C ILE A 84 -8.57 0.93 -0.83
N PHE A 85 -9.41 -0.02 -0.45
CA PHE A 85 -9.04 -1.40 -0.14
C PHE A 85 -9.55 -2.37 -1.21
N TYR A 86 -8.62 -2.95 -1.96
CA TYR A 86 -8.88 -3.99 -2.96
C TYR A 86 -8.52 -5.37 -2.41
N GLN A 87 -9.33 -6.37 -2.76
CA GLN A 87 -9.22 -7.75 -2.34
C GLN A 87 -9.13 -8.66 -3.56
N GLN A 88 -8.52 -9.83 -3.40
CA GLN A 88 -8.38 -10.86 -4.45
C GLN A 88 -7.78 -10.31 -5.75
N VAL A 89 -6.87 -9.33 -5.63
CA VAL A 89 -6.25 -8.70 -6.80
C VAL A 89 -5.42 -9.73 -7.56
N ALA A 90 -5.69 -9.88 -8.84
CA ALA A 90 -4.97 -10.76 -9.74
C ALA A 90 -4.06 -9.97 -10.69
N VAL A 91 -3.08 -10.65 -11.26
CA VAL A 91 -2.12 -10.09 -12.24
C VAL A 91 -2.82 -9.40 -13.41
N LYS A 92 -3.97 -9.92 -13.84
CA LYS A 92 -4.78 -9.39 -14.93
C LYS A 92 -5.48 -8.06 -14.62
N ASP A 93 -5.63 -7.71 -13.34
CA ASP A 93 -6.34 -6.50 -12.91
C ASP A 93 -5.38 -5.28 -12.84
N ILE A 94 -4.07 -5.50 -12.99
CA ILE A 94 -3.03 -4.46 -12.86
C ILE A 94 -2.93 -3.54 -14.10
N PRO A 95 -3.12 -4.03 -15.34
CA PRO A 95 -3.09 -3.17 -16.52
C PRO A 95 -4.31 -2.24 -16.68
N GLU A 96 -5.37 -2.42 -15.88
CA GLU A 96 -6.51 -1.50 -15.82
C GLU A 96 -6.10 -0.17 -15.15
#